data_AF-G8YD29-F1
#
_entry.id   AF-G8YD29-F1
#
_cell.length_a   1.000
_cell.length_b   1.000
_cell.length_c   1.000
_cell.angle_alpha   90.00
_cell.angle_beta   90.00
_cell.angle_gamma   90.00
#
_symmetry.space_group_name_H-M   'P 1'
#
loop_
_entity.id
_entity.type
_entity.pdbx_description
1 polymer ?
#
loop_
_entity_poly.entity_id
_entity_poly.type
_entity_poly.pdbx_seq_one_letter_code
_entity_poly.pdbx_strand_id
1 'polypeptide(L)'
;MGESEKGIWVIGYGSLIFKPLPRYQLKVNGYLRGFIRRFWQSSSDHRGTPEAPGRVVTLVSLDDLKRNDRFHDDLYMYELRNRDFETGLLDESSEDTGKVQTVLKHVHDLVDEDLKVWGCAYYVAPEDVEEIKAYLDVREQDGYTTHRVPFHIIDVPEVSGSGQEVLNSLPKNDSGDLIIESLIYIGTLDNKSFVGPEEIEDTANVIRHGKGPSGLNSEYLLKLCDSVRHLDQRGRSRDFYLEKLAREVSK
;
A
#
# COMPACT_ATOMS: atom_id res chain seq x y z
N MET A 1 -20.37 -12.80 18.82
CA MET A 1 -20.99 -12.42 17.53
C MET A 1 -19.90 -12.44 16.49
N GLY A 2 -20.11 -13.21 15.42
CA GLY A 2 -19.11 -13.41 14.36
C GLY A 2 -19.04 -12.22 13.40
N GLU A 3 -17.95 -12.11 12.64
CA GLU A 3 -17.77 -11.08 11.60
C GLU A 3 -18.89 -11.10 10.53
N SER A 4 -19.52 -12.26 10.32
CA SER A 4 -20.64 -12.42 9.39
C SER A 4 -21.90 -11.67 9.82
N GLU A 5 -22.07 -11.28 11.09
CA GLU A 5 -23.29 -10.63 11.57
C GLU A 5 -23.25 -9.09 11.45
N LYS A 6 -22.07 -8.50 11.22
CA LYS A 6 -21.88 -7.03 11.18
C LYS A 6 -21.20 -6.50 9.92
N GLY A 7 -20.85 -7.37 8.97
CA GLY A 7 -20.08 -6.99 7.79
C GLY A 7 -18.60 -6.82 8.11
N ILE A 8 -17.79 -6.58 7.08
CA ILE A 8 -16.34 -6.40 7.22
C ILE A 8 -15.86 -5.22 6.38
N TRP A 9 -14.75 -4.63 6.82
CA TRP A 9 -13.94 -3.75 5.98
C TRP A 9 -12.78 -4.55 5.38
N VAL A 10 -12.45 -4.26 4.11
CA VAL A 10 -11.32 -4.84 3.38
C VAL A 10 -10.46 -3.72 2.81
N ILE A 11 -9.17 -3.67 3.17
CA ILE A 11 -8.20 -2.70 2.68
C ILE A 11 -7.61 -3.13 1.33
N GLY A 12 -7.53 -2.19 0.41
CA GLY A 12 -6.76 -2.28 -0.82
C GLY A 12 -5.59 -1.29 -0.85
N TYR A 13 -4.37 -1.81 -0.96
CA TYR A 13 -3.14 -1.02 -1.16
C TYR A 13 -2.45 -1.29 -2.52
N GLY A 14 -2.94 -2.28 -3.26
CA GLY A 14 -2.46 -2.66 -4.59
C GLY A 14 -3.59 -2.65 -5.62
N SER A 15 -3.78 -3.76 -6.32
CA SER A 15 -4.78 -3.86 -7.40
C SER A 15 -6.21 -3.51 -6.98
N LEU A 16 -6.59 -3.75 -5.71
CA LEU A 16 -7.92 -3.41 -5.20
C LEU A 16 -8.24 -1.91 -5.31
N ILE A 17 -7.25 -1.02 -5.39
CA ILE A 17 -7.47 0.41 -5.57
C ILE A 17 -8.16 0.71 -6.91
N PHE A 18 -7.73 0.03 -7.99
CA PHE A 18 -8.21 0.25 -9.36
C PHE A 18 -9.03 -0.90 -9.95
N LYS A 19 -9.06 -2.05 -9.28
CA LYS A 19 -9.87 -3.22 -9.61
C LYS A 19 -10.64 -3.63 -8.34
N PRO A 20 -11.77 -2.95 -8.06
CA PRO A 20 -12.56 -3.12 -6.83
C PRO A 20 -13.04 -4.55 -6.59
N LEU A 21 -13.61 -4.77 -5.40
CA LEU A 21 -14.37 -5.97 -5.09
C LEU A 21 -15.60 -6.10 -6.00
N PRO A 22 -16.05 -7.33 -6.34
CA PRO A 22 -17.24 -7.52 -7.17
C PRO A 22 -18.52 -7.02 -6.50
N ARG A 23 -18.57 -7.03 -5.16
CA ARG A 23 -19.63 -6.43 -4.35
C ARG A 23 -19.03 -5.72 -3.14
N TYR A 24 -19.55 -4.52 -2.88
CA TYR A 24 -19.29 -3.72 -1.68
C TYR A 24 -20.38 -2.66 -1.57
N GLN A 25 -20.65 -2.20 -0.36
CA GLN A 25 -21.64 -1.15 -0.10
C GLN A 25 -21.00 0.24 0.01
N LEU A 26 -19.78 0.34 0.56
CA LEU A 26 -19.04 1.60 0.68
C LEU A 26 -17.60 1.42 0.23
N LYS A 27 -17.01 2.51 -0.29
CA LYS A 27 -15.58 2.66 -0.50
C LYS A 27 -15.14 3.97 0.14
N VAL A 28 -14.12 3.93 0.98
CA VAL A 28 -13.48 5.12 1.57
C VAL A 28 -12.01 5.16 1.19
N ASN A 29 -11.47 6.37 1.03
CA ASN A 29 -10.04 6.58 0.77
C ASN A 29 -9.32 6.94 2.07
N GLY A 30 -8.05 6.57 2.14
CA GLY A 30 -7.30 6.69 3.37
C GLY A 30 -5.87 6.20 3.25
N TYR A 31 -5.27 5.93 4.40
CA TYR A 31 -3.91 5.43 4.44
C TYR A 31 -3.68 4.52 5.66
N LEU A 32 -2.67 3.67 5.51
CA LEU A 32 -2.05 2.88 6.57
C LEU A 32 -0.89 3.67 7.17
N ARG A 33 -0.60 3.44 8.45
CA ARG A 33 0.61 3.91 9.15
C ARG A 33 1.53 2.74 9.49
N GLY A 34 2.83 2.98 9.59
CA GLY A 34 3.80 1.94 9.98
C GLY A 34 4.10 0.89 8.90
N PHE A 35 3.84 1.20 7.63
CA PHE A 35 4.16 0.31 6.51
C PHE A 35 4.84 1.06 5.38
N ILE A 36 5.62 0.34 4.58
CA ILE A 36 6.02 0.75 3.22
C ILE A 36 5.39 -0.20 2.20
N ARG A 37 5.19 0.28 0.97
CA ARG A 37 4.70 -0.52 -0.16
C ARG A 37 5.81 -0.74 -1.16
N ARG A 38 6.08 -1.99 -1.52
CA ARG A 38 7.14 -2.36 -2.48
C ARG A 38 6.68 -3.44 -3.44
N PHE A 39 7.23 -3.43 -4.67
CA PHE A 39 7.03 -4.48 -5.69
C PHE A 39 7.89 -5.72 -5.40
N TRP A 40 7.92 -6.16 -4.14
CA TRP A 40 8.77 -7.24 -3.65
C TRP A 40 8.03 -8.57 -3.50
N GLN A 41 6.90 -8.72 -4.17
CA GLN A 41 6.18 -9.97 -4.26
C GLN A 41 6.24 -10.49 -5.70
N SER A 42 6.75 -11.71 -5.90
CA SER A 42 6.68 -12.38 -7.19
C SER A 42 5.24 -12.76 -7.54
N SER A 43 4.85 -12.59 -8.81
CA SER A 43 3.54 -13.04 -9.31
C SER A 43 3.72 -14.04 -10.44
N SER A 44 3.32 -15.29 -10.21
CA SER A 44 3.41 -16.38 -11.19
C SER A 44 2.10 -16.68 -11.94
N ASP A 45 0.98 -16.12 -11.49
CA ASP A 45 -0.37 -16.46 -11.94
C ASP A 45 -1.18 -15.27 -12.50
N HIS A 46 -0.75 -14.04 -12.22
CA HIS A 46 -1.43 -12.81 -12.66
C HIS A 46 -0.60 -11.97 -13.61
N ARG A 47 0.58 -11.51 -13.17
CA ARG A 47 1.41 -10.54 -13.90
C ARG A 47 2.71 -11.11 -14.44
N GLY A 48 2.94 -12.41 -14.25
CA GLY A 48 3.96 -13.20 -14.92
C GLY A 48 3.47 -14.63 -15.16
N THR A 49 4.43 -15.53 -15.35
CA THR A 49 4.20 -16.98 -15.43
C THR A 49 5.08 -17.71 -14.41
N PRO A 50 4.89 -19.01 -14.16
CA PRO A 50 5.80 -19.78 -13.30
C PRO A 50 7.27 -19.73 -13.76
N GLU A 51 7.53 -19.67 -15.06
CA GLU A 51 8.88 -19.63 -15.65
C GLU A 51 9.47 -18.22 -15.67
N ALA A 52 8.61 -17.19 -15.75
CA ALA A 52 8.99 -15.79 -15.81
C ALA A 52 8.06 -14.97 -14.89
N PRO A 53 8.26 -15.04 -13.55
CA PRO A 53 7.37 -14.39 -12.60
C PRO A 53 7.50 -12.87 -12.69
N GLY A 54 6.35 -12.20 -12.58
CA GLY A 54 6.27 -10.75 -12.48
C GLY A 54 6.61 -10.26 -11.07
N ARG A 55 6.34 -8.97 -10.83
CA ARG A 55 6.38 -8.28 -9.54
C ARG A 55 5.03 -7.61 -9.27
N VAL A 56 4.49 -7.80 -8.08
CA VAL A 56 3.31 -7.10 -7.56
C VAL A 56 3.62 -6.54 -6.18
N VAL A 57 2.74 -5.68 -5.66
CA VAL A 57 3.01 -5.03 -4.37
C VAL A 57 2.72 -5.93 -3.17
N THR A 58 3.55 -5.80 -2.16
CA THR A 58 3.27 -6.20 -0.78
C THR A 58 3.55 -5.04 0.17
N LEU A 59 3.28 -5.24 1.46
CA LEU A 59 3.61 -4.30 2.53
C LEU A 59 4.72 -4.89 3.41
N VAL A 60 5.65 -4.03 3.83
CA VAL A 60 6.65 -4.35 4.86
C VAL A 60 6.36 -3.47 6.08
N SER A 61 6.21 -4.10 7.24
CA SER A 61 5.88 -3.41 8.49
C SER A 61 7.09 -2.66 9.05
N LEU A 62 6.86 -1.63 9.85
CA LEU A 62 7.92 -0.90 10.55
C LEU A 62 8.74 -1.83 11.47
N ASP A 63 8.08 -2.80 12.11
CA ASP A 63 8.75 -3.81 12.93
C ASP A 63 9.73 -4.65 12.08
N ASP A 64 9.33 -5.07 10.89
CA ASP A 64 10.21 -5.80 9.98
C ASP A 64 11.37 -4.94 9.49
N LEU A 65 11.12 -3.66 9.18
CA LEU A 65 12.15 -2.71 8.78
C LEU A 65 13.18 -2.48 9.89
N LYS A 66 12.74 -2.39 11.15
CA LYS A 66 13.62 -2.23 12.31
C LYS A 66 14.45 -3.47 12.61
N ARG A 67 13.93 -4.68 12.32
CA ARG A 67 14.62 -5.95 12.60
C ARG A 67 15.56 -6.39 11.47
N ASN A 68 15.50 -5.75 10.31
CA ASN A 68 16.21 -6.21 9.11
C ASN A 68 16.93 -5.05 8.41
N ASP A 69 18.24 -4.92 8.67
CA ASP A 69 19.08 -3.85 8.12
C ASP A 69 19.15 -3.85 6.59
N ARG A 70 18.87 -4.99 5.95
CA ARG A 70 18.82 -5.11 4.47
C ARG A 70 17.84 -4.16 3.79
N PHE A 71 16.85 -3.62 4.51
CA PHE A 71 15.87 -2.69 3.94
C PHE A 71 16.24 -1.22 4.14
N HIS A 72 17.29 -0.91 4.90
CA HIS A 72 17.55 0.46 5.35
C HIS A 72 17.92 1.40 4.20
N ASP A 73 18.64 0.92 3.18
CA ASP A 73 18.97 1.72 2.01
C ASP A 73 17.71 2.09 1.21
N ASP A 74 16.81 1.14 0.95
CA ASP A 74 15.53 1.40 0.30
C ASP A 74 14.66 2.37 1.11
N LEU A 75 14.55 2.14 2.42
CA LEU A 75 13.79 2.97 3.35
C LEU A 75 14.31 4.41 3.36
N TYR A 76 15.64 4.58 3.42
CA TYR A 76 16.28 5.87 3.35
C TYR A 76 15.96 6.58 2.03
N MET A 77 16.13 5.88 0.91
CA MET A 77 15.99 6.45 -0.42
C MET A 77 14.58 6.92 -0.75
N TYR A 78 13.54 6.19 -0.32
CA TYR A 78 12.17 6.45 -0.76
C TYR A 78 11.25 7.05 0.30
N GLU A 79 11.54 6.85 1.59
CA GLU A 79 10.66 7.33 2.67
C GLU A 79 11.28 8.47 3.49
N LEU A 80 12.60 8.45 3.70
CA LEU A 80 13.27 9.43 4.58
C LEU A 80 13.87 10.61 3.80
N ARG A 81 14.54 10.34 2.67
CA ARG A 81 15.28 11.36 1.90
C ARG A 81 14.43 12.56 1.47
N ASN A 82 13.14 12.37 1.19
CA ASN A 82 12.26 13.45 0.71
C ASN A 82 11.54 14.22 1.83
N ARG A 83 11.52 13.71 3.08
CA ARG A 83 10.98 14.48 4.22
C ARG A 83 11.83 15.72 4.52
N ASP A 84 13.12 15.69 4.17
CA ASP A 84 14.01 16.85 4.27
C ASP A 84 13.70 17.94 3.24
N PHE A 85 13.04 17.59 2.12
CA PHE A 85 12.62 18.56 1.10
C PHE A 85 11.25 19.19 1.39
N GLU A 86 10.28 18.42 1.91
CA GLU A 86 8.96 18.98 2.30
C GLU A 86 9.01 19.89 3.55
N THR A 87 10.05 19.75 4.38
CA THR A 87 10.30 20.64 5.53
C THR A 87 11.10 21.90 5.18
N GLY A 88 11.47 22.09 3.90
CA GLY A 88 12.20 23.28 3.43
C GLY A 88 13.66 23.35 3.87
N LEU A 89 14.29 22.21 4.19
CA LEU A 89 15.67 22.16 4.70
C LEU A 89 16.74 21.96 3.62
N LEU A 90 16.37 21.82 2.34
CA LEU A 90 17.32 21.69 1.24
C LEU A 90 16.90 22.53 0.03
N ASP A 91 17.69 23.56 -0.27
CA ASP A 91 17.69 24.31 -1.52
C ASP A 91 18.56 23.55 -2.53
N GLU A 92 18.02 23.26 -3.72
CA GLU A 92 18.69 22.52 -4.80
C GLU A 92 19.99 23.20 -5.30
N SER A 93 20.29 24.42 -4.84
CA SER A 93 21.38 25.25 -5.35
C SER A 93 22.56 25.50 -4.41
N SER A 94 22.60 24.94 -3.19
CA SER A 94 23.68 25.27 -2.23
C SER A 94 24.82 24.23 -2.18
N GLU A 95 25.91 24.55 -2.89
CA GLU A 95 27.26 24.07 -2.53
C GLU A 95 27.74 24.84 -1.29
N ASP A 96 27.29 24.48 -0.09
CA ASP A 96 27.91 24.99 1.15
C ASP A 96 28.08 23.89 2.21
N THR A 97 29.35 23.65 2.52
CA THR A 97 29.92 22.67 3.46
C THR A 97 29.68 23.02 4.95
N GLY A 98 28.57 23.65 5.28
CA GLY A 98 28.25 24.10 6.63
C GLY A 98 27.37 23.11 7.40
N LYS A 99 27.96 22.07 8.00
CA LYS A 99 27.37 21.15 9.01
C LYS A 99 25.82 21.22 9.12
N VAL A 100 25.13 20.69 8.12
CA VAL A 100 23.72 20.33 8.27
C VAL A 100 23.70 19.22 9.30
N GLN A 101 23.12 19.49 10.47
CA GLN A 101 22.81 18.43 11.41
C GLN A 101 21.59 17.71 10.83
N THR A 102 21.84 16.88 9.81
CA THR A 102 20.90 15.93 9.24
C THR A 102 20.48 15.04 10.40
N VAL A 103 19.36 15.37 11.04
CA VAL A 103 18.72 14.41 11.92
C VAL A 103 18.03 13.42 10.99
N LEU A 104 18.84 12.57 10.35
CA LEU A 104 18.40 11.29 9.86
C LEU A 104 17.78 10.62 11.08
N LYS A 105 16.44 10.52 11.15
CA LYS A 105 15.83 9.62 12.12
C LYS A 105 16.45 8.26 11.87
N HIS A 106 17.15 7.71 12.86
CA HIS A 106 17.63 6.35 12.74
C HIS A 106 16.42 5.44 12.56
N VAL A 107 16.55 4.36 11.79
CA VAL A 107 15.42 3.45 11.50
C VAL A 107 14.76 2.97 12.81
N HIS A 108 15.55 2.80 13.87
CA HIS A 108 15.05 2.41 15.19
C HIS A 108 14.19 3.48 15.90
N ASP A 109 14.38 4.75 15.57
CA ASP A 109 13.64 5.90 16.14
C ASP A 109 12.32 6.19 15.41
N LEU A 110 12.07 5.55 14.26
CA LEU A 110 10.83 5.71 13.52
C LEU A 110 9.64 5.20 14.32
N VAL A 111 8.51 5.89 14.20
CA VAL A 111 7.20 5.46 14.71
C VAL A 111 6.22 5.24 13.56
N ASP A 112 5.05 4.67 13.83
CA ASP A 112 4.07 4.35 12.78
C ASP A 112 3.66 5.60 11.97
N GLU A 113 3.56 6.77 12.60
CA GLU A 113 3.32 8.07 11.96
C GLU A 113 4.37 8.45 10.91
N ASP A 114 5.57 7.87 11.01
CA ASP A 114 6.67 8.17 10.10
C ASP A 114 6.54 7.46 8.75
N LEU A 115 5.65 6.47 8.61
CA LEU A 115 5.48 5.74 7.36
C LEU A 115 4.01 5.72 6.97
N LYS A 116 3.74 5.94 5.67
CA LYS A 116 2.37 6.07 5.19
C LYS A 116 2.19 5.35 3.85
N VAL A 117 1.19 4.47 3.77
CA VAL A 117 0.78 3.85 2.51
C VAL A 117 -0.65 4.25 2.19
N TRP A 118 -0.82 4.95 1.07
CA TRP A 118 -2.13 5.33 0.55
C TRP A 118 -2.87 4.14 -0.05
N GLY A 119 -4.16 4.04 0.27
CA GLY A 119 -5.05 3.01 -0.25
C GLY A 119 -6.52 3.38 -0.12
N CYS A 120 -7.38 2.38 -0.22
CA CYS A 120 -8.81 2.50 0.05
C CYS A 120 -9.29 1.33 0.91
N ALA A 121 -10.46 1.48 1.51
CA ALA A 121 -11.13 0.41 2.22
C ALA A 121 -12.56 0.23 1.71
N TYR A 122 -13.00 -1.01 1.62
CA TYR A 122 -14.32 -1.40 1.13
C TYR A 122 -15.14 -1.99 2.26
N TYR A 123 -16.34 -1.50 2.49
CA TYR A 123 -17.29 -2.13 3.39
C TYR A 123 -18.11 -3.16 2.64
N VAL A 124 -18.12 -4.39 3.16
CA VAL A 124 -18.88 -5.53 2.65
C VAL A 124 -19.97 -5.84 3.66
N ALA A 125 -21.22 -5.78 3.20
CA ALA A 125 -22.38 -6.04 4.04
C ALA A 125 -22.41 -7.52 4.49
N PRO A 126 -22.99 -7.83 5.67
CA PRO A 126 -23.10 -9.18 6.24
C PRO A 126 -23.39 -10.29 5.22
N GLU A 127 -24.35 -10.07 4.34
CA GLU A 127 -24.85 -10.99 3.33
C GLU A 127 -23.83 -11.34 2.23
N ASP A 128 -22.84 -10.49 1.98
CA ASP A 128 -21.82 -10.68 0.95
C ASP A 128 -20.46 -11.14 1.53
N VAL A 129 -20.30 -11.17 2.86
CA VAL A 129 -18.99 -11.43 3.50
C VAL A 129 -18.38 -12.77 3.07
N GLU A 130 -19.17 -13.84 3.08
CA GLU A 130 -18.67 -15.18 2.75
C GLU A 130 -18.22 -15.27 1.28
N GLU A 131 -19.02 -14.74 0.35
CA GLU A 131 -18.71 -14.72 -1.09
C GLU A 131 -17.45 -13.88 -1.36
N ILE A 132 -17.32 -12.72 -0.71
CA ILE A 132 -16.16 -11.85 -0.88
C ILE A 132 -14.90 -12.45 -0.28
N LYS A 133 -14.97 -13.10 0.88
CA LYS A 133 -13.81 -13.81 1.44
C LYS A 133 -13.35 -14.92 0.52
N ALA A 134 -14.26 -15.75 0.02
CA ALA A 134 -13.91 -16.81 -0.94
C ALA A 134 -13.30 -16.25 -2.24
N TYR A 135 -13.82 -15.12 -2.73
CA TYR A 135 -13.24 -14.42 -3.88
C TYR A 135 -11.80 -13.94 -3.60
N LEU A 136 -11.55 -13.38 -2.42
CA LEU A 136 -10.24 -12.87 -2.02
C LEU A 136 -9.23 -13.99 -1.78
N ASP A 137 -9.66 -15.11 -1.19
CA ASP A 137 -8.80 -16.29 -0.98
C ASP A 137 -8.25 -16.83 -2.30
N VAL A 138 -9.04 -16.81 -3.38
CA VAL A 138 -8.58 -17.18 -4.73
C VAL A 138 -7.70 -16.10 -5.33
N ARG A 139 -8.04 -14.82 -5.14
CA ARG A 139 -7.32 -13.68 -5.72
C ARG A 139 -5.93 -13.50 -5.12
N GLU A 140 -5.74 -13.85 -3.85
CA GLU A 140 -4.51 -13.60 -3.09
C GLU A 140 -3.76 -14.92 -2.75
N GLN A 141 -4.02 -16.00 -3.51
CA GLN A 141 -3.54 -17.37 -3.28
C GLN A 141 -2.01 -17.55 -3.27
N ASP A 142 -1.23 -16.60 -3.81
CA ASP A 142 0.24 -16.64 -3.88
C ASP A 142 0.92 -16.31 -2.52
N GLY A 143 0.41 -16.90 -1.45
CA GLY A 143 0.96 -16.89 -0.09
C GLY A 143 0.66 -15.63 0.72
N TYR A 144 -0.26 -14.76 0.28
CA TYR A 144 -0.73 -13.68 1.13
C TYR A 144 -1.47 -14.26 2.34
N THR A 145 -1.26 -13.62 3.48
CA THR A 145 -1.95 -13.96 4.73
C THR A 145 -2.84 -12.80 5.15
N THR A 146 -3.89 -13.10 5.91
CA THR A 146 -4.84 -12.09 6.41
C THR A 146 -4.33 -11.46 7.70
N HIS A 147 -4.41 -10.14 7.76
CA HIS A 147 -4.06 -9.32 8.93
C HIS A 147 -5.18 -8.33 9.24
N ARG A 148 -5.17 -7.78 10.45
CA ARG A 148 -6.01 -6.66 10.84
C ARG A 148 -5.13 -5.48 11.20
N VAL A 149 -5.34 -4.36 10.52
CA VAL A 149 -4.55 -3.14 10.71
C VAL A 149 -5.45 -1.91 10.80
N PRO A 150 -5.05 -0.88 11.56
CA PRO A 150 -5.76 0.39 11.55
C PRO A 150 -5.61 1.10 10.20
N PHE A 151 -6.73 1.57 9.65
CA PHE A 151 -6.78 2.37 8.43
C PHE A 151 -7.40 3.74 8.74
N HIS A 152 -6.64 4.79 8.42
CA HIS A 152 -7.02 6.17 8.67
C HIS A 152 -7.80 6.72 7.47
N ILE A 153 -9.07 7.03 7.67
CA ILE A 153 -9.96 7.52 6.62
C ILE A 153 -9.73 9.03 6.45
N ILE A 154 -9.56 9.47 5.21
CA ILE A 154 -9.39 10.90 4.89
C ILE A 154 -10.62 11.52 4.22
N ASP A 155 -11.48 10.69 3.64
CA ASP A 155 -12.67 11.11 2.93
C ASP A 155 -13.76 10.04 3.10
N VAL A 156 -14.98 10.51 3.35
CA VAL A 156 -16.18 9.68 3.45
C VAL A 156 -17.15 10.10 2.34
N PRO A 157 -17.63 9.17 1.51
CA PRO A 157 -18.55 9.52 0.44
C PRO A 157 -19.90 9.96 1.02
N GLU A 158 -20.56 10.90 0.35
CA GLU A 158 -21.98 11.19 0.61
C GLU A 158 -22.83 10.03 0.06
N VAL A 159 -23.53 9.34 0.95
CA VAL A 159 -24.38 8.17 0.62
C VAL A 159 -25.71 8.27 1.36
N SER A 160 -26.75 7.64 0.81
CA SER A 160 -28.07 7.55 1.44
C SER A 160 -28.38 6.11 1.89
N GLY A 161 -29.38 5.97 2.77
CA GLY A 161 -29.84 4.66 3.25
C GLY A 161 -28.85 3.98 4.20
N SER A 162 -28.78 2.65 4.13
CA SER A 162 -27.97 1.81 5.03
C SER A 162 -26.47 2.15 5.00
N GLY A 163 -25.98 2.75 3.91
CA GLY A 163 -24.59 3.22 3.83
C GLY A 163 -24.29 4.34 4.84
N GLN A 164 -25.26 5.24 5.07
CA GLN A 164 -25.09 6.34 6.01
C GLN A 164 -25.03 5.85 7.47
N GLU A 165 -25.77 4.78 7.79
CA GLU A 165 -25.74 4.17 9.13
C GLU A 165 -24.36 3.59 9.44
N VAL A 166 -23.73 2.93 8.46
CA VAL A 166 -22.37 2.42 8.59
C VAL A 166 -21.39 3.57 8.79
N LEU A 167 -21.49 4.64 7.99
CA LEU A 167 -20.61 5.81 8.13
C LEU A 167 -20.76 6.49 9.50
N ASN A 168 -21.98 6.59 10.03
CA ASN A 168 -22.25 7.16 11.36
C ASN A 168 -21.69 6.30 12.50
N SER A 169 -21.48 4.99 12.25
CA SER A 169 -20.92 4.04 13.22
C SER A 169 -19.39 3.98 13.21
N LEU A 170 -18.72 4.70 12.29
CA LEU A 170 -17.28 4.66 12.17
C LEU A 170 -16.58 5.15 13.45
N PRO A 171 -15.60 4.39 13.97
CA PRO A 171 -14.87 4.83 15.15
C PRO A 171 -14.01 6.05 14.86
N LYS A 172 -13.74 6.82 15.92
CA LYS A 172 -12.79 7.93 15.92
C LYS A 172 -11.67 7.65 16.90
N ASN A 173 -10.44 8.04 16.56
CA ASN A 173 -9.33 8.06 17.51
C ASN A 173 -9.44 9.26 18.48
N ASP A 174 -8.48 9.38 19.39
CA ASP A 174 -8.43 10.48 20.38
C ASP A 174 -8.34 11.87 19.75
N SER A 175 -7.80 11.98 18.53
CA SER A 175 -7.72 13.22 17.75
C SER A 175 -9.03 13.54 17.00
N GLY A 176 -10.01 12.64 17.03
CA GLY A 176 -11.27 12.77 16.30
C GLY A 176 -11.23 12.30 14.84
N ASP A 177 -10.11 11.74 14.38
CA ASP A 177 -9.96 11.18 13.03
C ASP A 177 -10.69 9.84 12.92
N LEU A 178 -11.36 9.62 11.78
CA LEU A 178 -12.01 8.34 11.49
C LEU A 178 -10.97 7.25 11.26
N ILE A 179 -11.08 6.17 12.03
CA ILE A 179 -10.17 5.03 11.98
C ILE A 179 -10.96 3.73 12.02
N ILE A 180 -10.62 2.78 11.15
CA ILE A 180 -11.22 1.45 11.13
C ILE A 180 -10.15 0.38 11.29
N GLU A 181 -10.46 -0.66 12.05
CA GLU A 181 -9.66 -1.88 12.03
C GLU A 181 -10.21 -2.82 10.95
N SER A 182 -9.40 -3.14 9.96
CA SER A 182 -9.88 -3.71 8.71
C SER A 182 -9.00 -4.86 8.22
N LEU A 183 -9.63 -5.80 7.49
CA LEU A 183 -8.96 -6.96 6.91
C LEU A 183 -8.03 -6.52 5.78
N ILE A 184 -6.81 -7.03 5.77
CA ILE A 184 -5.83 -6.78 4.71
C ILE A 184 -5.08 -8.06 4.38
N TYR A 185 -4.72 -8.25 3.11
CA TYR A 185 -3.92 -9.38 2.65
C TYR A 185 -2.48 -8.93 2.47
N ILE A 186 -1.51 -9.54 3.15
CA ILE A 186 -0.08 -9.17 3.08
C ILE A 186 0.78 -10.40 2.74
N GLY A 187 1.63 -10.26 1.73
CA GLY A 187 2.69 -11.22 1.43
C GLY A 187 3.86 -10.94 2.36
N THR A 188 3.88 -11.63 3.50
CA THR A 188 4.88 -11.41 4.56
C THR A 188 6.28 -11.82 4.11
N LEU A 189 7.31 -11.42 4.87
CA LEU A 189 8.71 -11.75 4.58
C LEU A 189 8.98 -13.26 4.51
N ASP A 190 8.21 -14.06 5.24
CA ASP A 190 8.32 -15.53 5.26
C ASP A 190 7.64 -16.18 4.05
N ASN A 191 6.94 -15.41 3.21
CA ASN A 191 6.32 -15.93 2.01
C ASN A 191 7.40 -16.31 0.99
N LYS A 192 7.32 -17.53 0.43
CA LYS A 192 8.20 -18.03 -0.64
C LYS A 192 8.26 -17.12 -1.87
N SER A 193 7.22 -16.32 -2.09
CA SER A 193 7.08 -15.37 -3.19
C SER A 193 7.62 -13.98 -2.83
N PHE A 194 8.09 -13.75 -1.60
CA PHE A 194 8.77 -12.52 -1.23
C PHE A 194 10.19 -12.51 -1.81
N VAL A 195 10.51 -11.49 -2.61
CA VAL A 195 11.81 -11.35 -3.30
C VAL A 195 12.62 -10.15 -2.79
N GLY A 196 12.09 -9.41 -1.81
CA GLY A 196 12.72 -8.19 -1.31
C GLY A 196 13.90 -8.43 -0.37
N PRO A 197 14.79 -7.42 -0.19
CA PRO A 197 14.87 -6.22 -1.01
C PRO A 197 15.35 -6.55 -2.43
N GLU A 198 14.85 -5.82 -3.42
CA GLU A 198 15.28 -5.90 -4.82
C GLU A 198 15.53 -4.48 -5.32
N GLU A 199 16.65 -4.28 -6.03
CA GLU A 199 17.00 -2.98 -6.61
C GLU A 199 15.92 -2.50 -7.56
N ILE A 200 15.75 -1.18 -7.66
CA ILE A 200 14.65 -0.61 -8.43
C ILE A 200 14.82 -0.86 -9.93
N GLU A 201 16.06 -0.91 -10.43
CA GLU A 201 16.39 -1.24 -11.81
C GLU A 201 16.07 -2.71 -12.14
N ASP A 202 16.35 -3.63 -11.23
CA ASP A 202 16.04 -5.05 -11.38
C ASP A 202 14.53 -5.28 -11.36
N THR A 203 13.84 -4.68 -10.39
CA THR A 203 12.38 -4.66 -10.30
C THR A 203 11.77 -4.11 -11.60
N ALA A 204 12.29 -2.98 -12.09
CA ALA A 204 11.84 -2.35 -13.33
C ALA A 204 12.07 -3.26 -14.55
N ASN A 205 13.21 -3.95 -14.61
CA ASN A 205 13.52 -4.89 -15.69
C ASN A 205 12.53 -6.05 -15.74
N VAL A 206 12.18 -6.63 -14.60
CA VAL A 206 11.15 -7.68 -14.52
C VAL A 206 9.79 -7.11 -14.95
N ILE A 207 9.38 -5.96 -14.43
CA ILE A 207 8.07 -5.35 -14.74
C ILE A 207 7.94 -4.97 -16.22
N ARG A 208 9.03 -4.52 -16.85
CA ARG A 208 9.06 -4.13 -18.27
C ARG A 208 8.71 -5.30 -19.18
N HIS A 209 9.18 -6.50 -18.85
CA HIS A 209 9.03 -7.70 -19.68
C HIS A 209 7.94 -8.66 -19.17
N GLY A 210 7.52 -8.53 -17.92
CA GLY A 210 6.54 -9.39 -17.27
C GLY A 210 5.15 -9.31 -17.92
N LYS A 211 4.56 -10.47 -18.19
CA LYS A 211 3.19 -10.61 -18.66
C LYS A 211 2.61 -11.91 -18.14
N GLY A 212 1.41 -11.83 -17.57
CA GLY A 212 0.66 -13.00 -17.14
C GLY A 212 -0.77 -12.98 -17.67
N PRO A 213 -1.61 -13.93 -17.20
CA PRO A 213 -3.03 -14.02 -17.56
C PRO A 213 -3.84 -12.74 -17.32
N SER A 214 -3.42 -11.91 -16.35
CA SER A 214 -4.08 -10.64 -16.03
C SER A 214 -3.53 -9.43 -16.80
N GLY A 215 -2.65 -9.65 -17.77
CA GLY A 215 -2.08 -8.62 -18.64
C GLY A 215 -0.62 -8.31 -18.35
N LEU A 216 -0.15 -7.17 -18.87
CA LEU A 216 1.24 -6.73 -18.71
C LEU A 216 1.52 -6.35 -17.26
N ASN A 217 2.72 -6.62 -16.76
CA ASN A 217 3.10 -6.20 -15.43
C ASN A 217 3.24 -4.68 -15.33
N SER A 218 3.75 -4.03 -16.38
CA SER A 218 3.82 -2.56 -16.47
C SER A 218 2.47 -1.88 -16.35
N GLU A 219 1.40 -2.48 -16.92
CA GLU A 219 0.04 -1.97 -16.79
C GLU A 219 -0.44 -1.97 -15.33
N TYR A 220 -0.08 -2.99 -14.54
CA TYR A 220 -0.36 -3.02 -13.10
C TYR A 220 0.28 -1.83 -12.39
N LEU A 221 1.58 -1.61 -12.62
CA LEU A 221 2.34 -0.52 -12.00
C LEU A 221 1.76 0.85 -12.37
N LEU A 222 1.50 1.08 -13.65
CA LEU A 222 0.99 2.38 -14.12
C LEU A 222 -0.41 2.66 -13.58
N LYS A 223 -1.32 1.67 -13.58
CA LYS A 223 -2.66 1.81 -12.99
C LYS A 223 -2.59 2.07 -11.49
N LEU A 224 -1.70 1.39 -10.77
CA LEU A 224 -1.51 1.60 -9.35
C LEU A 224 -0.99 3.01 -9.06
N CYS A 225 0.08 3.42 -9.74
CA CYS A 225 0.71 4.72 -9.59
C CYS A 225 -0.28 5.86 -9.87
N ASP A 226 -1.03 5.76 -10.98
CA ASP A 226 -2.09 6.72 -11.32
C ASP A 226 -3.21 6.76 -10.28
N SER A 227 -3.69 5.60 -9.84
CA SER A 227 -4.80 5.56 -8.88
C SER A 227 -4.40 6.09 -7.51
N VAL A 228 -3.17 5.82 -7.07
CA VAL A 228 -2.63 6.38 -5.82
C VAL A 228 -2.59 7.90 -5.87
N ARG A 229 -2.21 8.51 -7.00
CA ARG A 229 -2.22 9.98 -7.16
C ARG A 229 -3.60 10.62 -7.01
N HIS A 230 -4.66 9.85 -7.27
CA HIS A 230 -6.03 10.33 -7.23
C HIS A 230 -6.80 9.91 -5.96
N LEU A 231 -6.14 9.30 -4.97
CA LEU A 231 -6.80 8.92 -3.71
C LEU A 231 -7.17 10.12 -2.83
N ASP A 232 -6.40 11.20 -2.90
CA ASP A 232 -6.69 12.45 -2.21
C ASP A 232 -6.81 13.60 -3.22
N GLN A 233 -8.00 14.21 -3.29
CA GLN A 233 -8.29 15.34 -4.18
C GLN A 233 -7.41 16.56 -3.91
N ARG A 234 -6.80 16.65 -2.72
CA ARG A 234 -5.83 17.72 -2.37
C ARG A 234 -4.43 17.48 -2.93
N GLY A 235 -4.20 16.36 -3.62
CA GLY A 235 -2.91 16.02 -4.23
C GLY A 235 -1.83 15.56 -3.24
N ARG A 236 -2.20 15.24 -1.99
CA ARG A 236 -1.23 14.75 -0.97
C ARG A 236 -0.90 13.26 -1.14
N SER A 237 -1.70 12.51 -1.91
CA SER A 237 -1.52 11.08 -2.09
C SER A 237 -0.42 10.77 -3.11
N ARG A 238 0.82 10.74 -2.62
CA ARG A 238 2.01 10.43 -3.41
C ARG A 238 2.77 9.24 -2.83
N ASP A 239 3.48 8.55 -3.70
CA ASP A 239 4.36 7.42 -3.36
C ASP A 239 5.60 7.50 -4.24
N PHE A 240 6.71 7.97 -3.67
CA PHE A 240 7.93 8.25 -4.43
C PHE A 240 8.55 6.99 -5.03
N TYR A 241 8.45 5.86 -4.35
CA TYR A 241 8.91 4.56 -4.85
C TYR A 241 8.14 4.18 -6.12
N LEU A 242 6.80 4.23 -6.09
CA LEU A 242 5.98 3.95 -7.29
C LEU A 242 6.28 4.90 -8.44
N GLU A 243 6.45 6.19 -8.16
CA GLU A 243 6.74 7.20 -9.18
C GLU A 243 8.14 7.02 -9.78
N LYS A 244 9.13 6.64 -8.98
CA LYS A 244 10.47 6.32 -9.47
C LYS A 244 10.45 5.02 -10.29
N LEU A 245 9.82 3.97 -9.80
CA LEU A 245 9.73 2.68 -10.48
C LEU A 245 9.02 2.80 -11.84
N ALA A 246 7.94 3.59 -11.91
CA ALA A 246 7.24 3.88 -13.16
C ALA A 246 8.13 4.58 -14.20
N ARG A 247 8.99 5.50 -13.76
CA ARG A 247 9.99 6.16 -14.62
C ARG A 247 11.05 5.17 -15.09
N GLU A 248 11.56 4.32 -14.19
CA GLU A 248 12.55 3.30 -14.56
C GLU A 248 12.01 2.29 -15.58
N VAL A 249 10.77 1.84 -15.44
CA VAL A 249 10.12 0.92 -16.41
C VAL A 249 9.95 1.54 -17.80
N SER A 250 9.85 2.88 -17.87
CA SER A 250 9.65 3.62 -19.12
C SER A 250 10.96 3.98 -19.85
N LYS A 251 12.12 3.71 -19.24
CA LYS A 251 13.42 3.73 -19.91
C LYS A 251 13.59 2.50 -20.79
#